data_AF-A0A645D750-F1
#
_entry.id   AF-A0A645D750-F1
#
_cell.length_a   1.000
_cell.length_b   1.000
_cell.length_c   1.000
_cell.angle_alpha   90.00
_cell.angle_beta   90.00
_cell.angle_gamma   90.00
#
_symmetry.space_group_name_H-M   'P 1'
#
loop_
_entity.id
_entity.type
_entity.pdbx_description
1 polymer ?
#
loop_
_entity_poly.entity_id
_entity_poly.type
_entity_poly.pdbx_seq_one_letter_code
_entity_poly.pdbx_strand_id
1 'polypeptide(L)'
;MKLNDTKYLVTVDGTQVVYVIEKPAFVDIDYTKLMLRWFLSPLRLDLKDLTVSFDGKTYTFESGKNQDGTQYARVNGKQMDVELFYVFYRLITSAASDGQYLSDVAPGDSPLMTIAYHYLDAGKPADVMTLYAGSTRRVNVDINGVIEFDMRASFVDAVKLACEHTVTGEAIEENW
;
A
#
# COMPACT_ATOMS: atom_id res chain seq x y z
N MET A 1 3.26 2.36 -39.14
CA MET A 1 3.05 0.96 -39.57
C MET A 1 4.15 0.08 -38.97
N LYS A 2 3.85 -1.11 -38.44
CA LYS A 2 4.88 -2.04 -37.91
C LYS A 2 5.67 -2.63 -39.08
N LEU A 3 7.00 -2.55 -39.03
CA LEU A 3 7.89 -3.15 -40.05
C LEU A 3 8.26 -4.57 -39.65
N ASN A 4 8.65 -4.76 -38.39
CA ASN A 4 8.91 -6.05 -37.74
C ASN A 4 8.78 -5.89 -36.22
N ASP A 5 9.18 -6.90 -35.44
CA ASP A 5 9.02 -6.90 -33.99
C ASP A 5 9.83 -5.82 -33.24
N THR A 6 10.86 -5.25 -33.88
CA THR A 6 11.74 -4.25 -33.27
C THR A 6 11.73 -2.91 -33.98
N LYS A 7 10.96 -2.72 -35.07
CA LYS A 7 11.00 -1.50 -35.88
C LYS A 7 9.63 -1.07 -36.39
N TYR A 8 9.43 0.25 -36.45
CA TYR A 8 8.23 0.89 -36.99
C TYR A 8 8.59 1.84 -38.12
N LEU A 9 7.70 1.92 -39.11
CA LEU A 9 7.68 2.96 -40.12
C LEU A 9 6.80 4.11 -39.64
N VAL A 10 7.36 5.31 -39.64
CA VAL A 10 6.67 6.56 -39.27
C VAL A 10 6.80 7.55 -40.41
N THR A 11 5.69 8.22 -40.72
CA THR A 11 5.63 9.34 -41.66
C THR A 11 5.21 10.58 -40.88
N VAL A 12 5.86 11.70 -41.15
CA VAL A 12 5.45 13.00 -40.60
C VAL A 12 4.53 13.66 -41.62
N ASP A 13 3.35 14.09 -41.17
CA ASP A 13 2.37 14.74 -42.03
C ASP A 13 2.98 15.95 -42.75
N GLY A 14 2.80 16.01 -44.07
CA GLY A 14 3.39 17.05 -44.93
C GLY A 14 4.79 16.72 -45.48
N THR A 15 5.33 15.52 -45.22
CA THR A 15 6.62 15.09 -45.78
C THR A 15 6.48 13.81 -46.62
N GLN A 16 7.27 13.67 -47.69
CA GLN A 16 7.35 12.43 -48.50
C GLN A 16 8.45 11.47 -48.00
N VAL A 17 8.81 11.54 -46.73
CA VAL A 17 9.91 10.76 -46.15
C VAL A 17 9.33 9.71 -45.19
N VAL A 18 9.84 8.48 -45.30
CA VAL A 18 9.51 7.39 -44.37
C VAL A 18 10.70 7.17 -43.45
N TYR A 19 10.47 7.29 -42.14
CA TYR A 19 11.47 7.04 -41.11
C TYR A 19 11.32 5.62 -40.57
N VAL A 20 12.45 4.96 -40.33
CA VAL A 20 12.51 3.70 -39.57
C VAL A 20 12.96 4.05 -38.16
N ILE A 21 12.08 3.83 -37.20
CA ILE A 21 12.41 3.98 -35.77
C ILE A 21 12.53 2.60 -35.13
N GLU A 22 13.50 2.44 -34.23
CA GLU A 22 13.52 1.28 -33.36
C GLU A 22 12.36 1.36 -32.37
N LYS A 23 11.79 0.20 -32.06
CA LYS A 23 10.74 0.06 -31.07
C LYS A 23 11.31 0.51 -29.72
N PRO A 24 10.78 1.59 -29.14
CA PRO A 24 11.24 2.02 -27.83
C PRO A 24 10.94 0.92 -26.80
N ALA A 25 11.85 0.72 -25.85
CA ALA A 25 11.72 -0.31 -24.82
C ALA A 25 10.43 -0.21 -24.00
N PHE A 26 9.82 0.98 -23.92
CA PHE A 26 8.56 1.21 -23.23
C PHE A 26 7.33 0.64 -23.94
N VAL A 27 7.41 0.28 -25.22
CA VAL A 27 6.28 -0.25 -26.00
C VAL A 27 5.94 -1.68 -25.60
N ASP A 28 6.91 -2.44 -25.06
CA ASP A 28 6.73 -3.80 -24.53
C ASP A 28 6.69 -3.85 -23.00
N ILE A 29 6.59 -2.69 -22.33
CA ILE A 29 6.37 -2.69 -20.89
C ILE A 29 4.97 -3.25 -20.66
N ASP A 30 4.96 -4.50 -20.19
CA ASP A 30 3.81 -5.06 -19.53
C ASP A 30 3.67 -4.35 -18.18
N TYR A 31 2.48 -3.85 -17.87
CA TYR A 31 2.17 -3.19 -16.61
C TYR A 31 2.53 -4.09 -15.41
N THR A 32 2.48 -5.41 -15.58
CA THR A 32 2.88 -6.41 -14.59
C THR A 32 4.40 -6.46 -14.31
N LYS A 33 5.22 -5.84 -15.17
CA LYS A 33 6.69 -5.74 -15.01
C LYS A 33 7.15 -4.40 -14.45
N LEU A 34 6.23 -3.47 -14.19
CA LEU A 34 6.54 -2.24 -13.49
C LEU A 34 6.68 -2.53 -11.98
N MET A 35 7.82 -2.08 -11.45
CA MET A 35 8.37 -2.41 -10.14
C MET A 35 7.46 -1.99 -8.98
N LEU A 36 7.49 -2.77 -7.89
CA LEU A 36 7.00 -2.45 -6.52
C LEU A 36 5.89 -1.39 -6.46
N ARG A 37 4.64 -1.85 -6.47
CA ARG A 37 3.49 -0.95 -6.30
C ARG A 37 3.11 -0.88 -4.83
N TRP A 38 3.39 0.24 -4.18
CA TRP A 38 2.79 0.56 -2.88
C TRP A 38 1.27 0.59 -3.04
N PHE A 39 0.56 -0.05 -2.11
CA PHE A 39 -0.90 -0.14 -2.17
C PHE A 39 -1.55 1.19 -1.80
N LEU A 40 -1.15 1.74 -0.66
CA LEU A 40 -1.67 2.99 -0.11
C LEU A 40 -0.50 3.81 0.43
N SER A 41 -0.41 5.07 0.02
CA SER A 41 0.61 6.01 0.49
C SER A 41 -0.01 7.32 1.00
N PRO A 42 -0.93 7.25 1.98
CA PRO A 42 -1.57 8.45 2.51
C PRO A 42 -0.56 9.34 3.22
N LEU A 43 -0.73 10.65 3.07
CA LEU A 43 0.03 11.61 3.86
C LEU A 43 -0.50 11.59 5.30
N ARG A 44 0.38 11.29 6.25
CA ARG A 44 0.04 11.22 7.69
C ARG A 44 -0.67 12.47 8.22
N LEU A 45 -0.32 13.64 7.69
CA LEU A 45 -0.91 14.93 8.10
C LEU A 45 -2.36 15.11 7.64
N ASP A 46 -2.80 14.33 6.65
CA ASP A 46 -4.17 14.37 6.14
C ASP A 46 -5.08 13.39 6.89
N LEU A 47 -4.51 12.55 7.74
CA LEU A 47 -5.24 11.54 8.50
C LEU A 47 -5.78 12.13 9.79
N LYS A 48 -7.05 11.83 10.03
CA LYS A 48 -7.70 11.99 11.34
C LYS A 48 -7.25 10.87 12.26
N ASP A 49 -7.38 9.63 11.80
CA ASP A 49 -7.05 8.43 12.54
C ASP A 49 -6.75 7.26 11.58
N LEU A 50 -6.09 6.22 12.10
CA LEU A 50 -5.74 4.99 11.41
C LEU A 50 -6.21 3.82 12.26
N THR A 51 -6.95 2.89 11.68
CA THR A 51 -7.35 1.66 12.38
C THR A 51 -6.70 0.42 11.79
N VAL A 52 -6.30 -0.50 12.67
CA VAL A 52 -5.77 -1.82 12.31
C VAL A 52 -6.55 -2.87 13.09
N SER A 53 -7.25 -3.76 12.38
CA SER A 53 -8.10 -4.80 12.96
C SER A 53 -7.64 -6.18 12.55
N PHE A 54 -7.49 -7.09 13.51
CA PHE A 54 -7.16 -8.50 13.30
C PHE A 54 -7.54 -9.30 14.55
N ASP A 55 -7.81 -10.60 14.40
CA ASP A 55 -8.11 -11.54 15.50
C ASP A 55 -9.19 -11.02 16.48
N GLY A 56 -10.19 -10.29 15.96
CA GLY A 56 -11.27 -9.68 16.75
C GLY A 56 -10.88 -8.46 17.59
N LYS A 57 -9.66 -7.95 17.45
CA LYS A 57 -9.16 -6.73 18.10
C LYS A 57 -9.05 -5.60 17.08
N THR A 58 -9.19 -4.36 17.55
CA THR A 58 -8.96 -3.15 16.76
C THR A 58 -8.04 -2.21 17.53
N TYR A 59 -6.99 -1.74 16.86
CA TYR A 59 -6.08 -0.71 17.32
C TYR A 59 -6.41 0.58 16.58
N THR A 60 -6.66 1.67 17.32
CA THR A 60 -6.92 3.00 16.76
C THR A 60 -5.76 3.91 17.05
N PHE A 61 -5.14 4.47 16.02
CA PHE A 61 -3.99 5.34 16.09
C PHE A 61 -4.37 6.77 15.71
N GLU A 62 -3.92 7.72 16.51
CA GLU A 62 -4.12 9.14 16.28
C GLU A 62 -2.78 9.86 16.43
N SER A 63 -2.50 10.84 15.58
CA SER A 63 -1.33 11.70 15.74
C SER A 63 -1.65 13.12 15.31
N GLY A 64 -0.90 14.08 15.87
CA GLY A 64 -1.11 15.48 15.52
C GLY A 64 -0.18 16.41 16.26
N LYS A 65 -0.59 17.68 16.35
CA LYS A 65 0.08 18.70 17.14
C LYS A 65 -0.91 19.29 18.15
N ASN A 66 -0.46 19.47 19.38
CA ASN A 66 -1.18 20.21 20.40
C ASN A 66 -1.15 21.72 20.10
N GLN A 67 -1.95 22.49 20.84
CA GLN A 67 -2.01 23.96 20.70
C GLN A 67 -0.67 24.65 20.98
N ASP A 68 0.16 24.06 21.83
CA ASP A 68 1.51 24.55 22.14
C ASP A 68 2.56 24.16 21.08
N GLY A 69 2.15 23.47 20.02
CA GLY A 69 3.00 23.02 18.93
C GLY A 69 3.70 21.68 19.19
N THR A 70 3.57 21.09 20.37
CA THR A 70 4.14 19.76 20.67
C THR A 70 3.43 18.66 19.87
N GLN A 71 4.20 17.70 19.35
CA GLN A 71 3.63 16.55 18.65
C GLN A 71 3.08 15.54 19.64
N TYR A 72 2.00 14.87 19.28
CA TYR A 72 1.46 13.74 20.04
C TYR A 72 1.17 12.55 19.13
N ALA A 73 1.19 11.37 19.74
CA ALA A 73 0.67 10.14 19.17
C ALA A 73 -0.09 9.37 20.25
N ARG A 74 -1.14 8.65 19.85
CA ARG A 74 -1.95 7.81 20.74
C ARG A 74 -2.30 6.48 20.08
N VAL A 75 -2.41 5.43 20.89
CA VAL A 75 -3.05 4.16 20.54
C VAL A 75 -4.18 3.90 21.51
N ASN A 76 -5.37 3.62 20.98
CA ASN A 76 -6.57 3.33 21.77
C ASN A 76 -6.84 4.42 22.83
N GLY A 77 -6.63 5.68 22.46
CA GLY A 77 -6.77 6.85 23.32
C GLY A 77 -5.65 7.07 24.36
N LYS A 78 -4.67 6.15 24.49
CA LYS A 78 -3.53 6.27 25.40
C LYS A 78 -2.33 6.88 24.69
N GLN A 79 -1.59 7.73 25.39
CA GLN A 79 -0.37 8.35 24.86
C GLN A 79 0.69 7.30 24.54
N MET A 80 1.36 7.46 23.41
CA MET A 80 2.53 6.67 23.01
C MET A 80 3.70 7.59 22.65
N ASP A 81 4.87 6.99 22.51
CA ASP A 81 6.03 7.66 21.96
C ASP A 81 5.82 8.03 20.48
N VAL A 82 6.15 9.27 20.11
CA VAL A 82 5.93 9.80 18.77
C VAL A 82 6.88 9.18 17.74
N GLU A 83 8.13 8.89 18.13
CA GLU A 83 9.08 8.23 17.24
C GLU A 83 8.68 6.78 17.01
N LEU A 84 8.18 6.09 18.03
CA LEU A 84 7.62 4.75 17.88
C LEU A 84 6.42 4.73 16.91
N PHE A 85 5.56 5.74 16.98
CA PHE A 85 4.48 5.91 16.00
C PHE A 85 5.02 6.10 14.58
N TYR A 86 6.11 6.85 14.40
CA TYR A 86 6.70 7.05 13.07
C TYR A 86 7.30 5.78 12.49
N VAL A 87 7.95 4.97 13.32
CA VAL A 87 8.42 3.63 12.93
C VAL A 87 7.23 2.76 12.51
N PHE A 88 6.18 2.71 13.33
CA PHE A 88 4.95 1.98 13.00
C PHE A 88 4.31 2.45 11.69
N TYR A 89 4.20 3.77 11.49
CA TYR A 89 3.58 4.34 10.30
C TYR A 89 4.38 4.03 9.02
N ARG A 90 5.71 4.01 9.10
CA ARG A 90 6.55 3.59 7.97
C ARG A 90 6.36 2.11 7.65
N LEU A 91 6.32 1.24 8.67
CA LEU A 91 6.03 -0.18 8.48
C LEU A 91 4.68 -0.37 7.76
N ILE A 92 3.60 0.23 8.27
CA ILE A 92 2.27 -0.01 7.70
C ILE A 92 2.10 0.54 6.27
N THR A 93 2.77 1.66 5.96
CA THR A 93 2.76 2.25 4.61
C THR A 93 3.77 1.62 3.66
N SER A 94 4.64 0.72 4.15
CA SER A 94 5.56 -0.05 3.31
C SER A 94 4.88 -1.17 2.51
N ALA A 95 3.61 -1.46 2.80
CA ALA A 95 2.82 -2.48 2.11
C ALA A 95 2.87 -2.28 0.59
N ALA A 96 3.47 -3.24 -0.10
CA ALA A 96 3.67 -3.19 -1.53
C ALA A 96 3.55 -4.59 -2.16
N SER A 97 3.09 -4.63 -3.41
CA SER A 97 3.18 -5.84 -4.22
C SER A 97 4.62 -6.07 -4.68
N ASP A 98 5.08 -7.32 -4.67
CA ASP A 98 6.35 -7.74 -5.26
C ASP A 98 6.19 -8.28 -6.70
N GLY A 99 5.06 -8.01 -7.36
CA GLY A 99 4.87 -8.16 -8.80
C GLY A 99 3.97 -9.31 -9.26
N GLN A 100 3.25 -9.98 -8.35
CA GLN A 100 2.25 -10.98 -8.74
C GLN A 100 0.86 -10.34 -8.88
N TYR A 101 0.39 -10.27 -10.13
CA TYR A 101 -0.97 -9.90 -10.45
C TYR A 101 -1.89 -11.10 -10.26
N LEU A 102 -3.00 -10.89 -9.56
CA LEU A 102 -4.06 -11.88 -9.34
C LEU A 102 -5.23 -11.56 -10.27
N SER A 103 -5.40 -12.32 -11.36
CA SER A 103 -6.64 -12.27 -12.14
C SER A 103 -7.72 -13.11 -11.46
N ASP A 104 -8.93 -12.56 -11.33
CA ASP A 104 -10.16 -13.28 -10.93
C ASP A 104 -10.18 -13.92 -9.53
N VAL A 105 -9.49 -13.30 -8.56
CA VAL A 105 -9.54 -13.75 -7.16
C VAL A 105 -10.69 -13.06 -6.41
N ALA A 106 -11.61 -13.86 -5.87
CA ALA A 106 -12.64 -13.36 -4.97
C ALA A 106 -12.07 -13.09 -3.56
N PRO A 107 -12.64 -12.14 -2.80
CA PRO A 107 -12.29 -11.95 -1.40
C PRO A 107 -12.52 -13.24 -0.61
N GLY A 108 -11.59 -13.60 0.27
CA GLY A 108 -11.80 -14.72 1.19
C GLY A 108 -12.90 -14.40 2.19
N ASP A 109 -13.58 -15.43 2.73
CA ASP A 109 -14.69 -15.21 3.67
C ASP A 109 -14.24 -14.65 5.04
N SER A 110 -12.94 -14.75 5.37
CA SER A 110 -12.38 -14.30 6.66
C SER A 110 -11.11 -13.47 6.46
N PRO A 111 -11.14 -12.17 6.77
CA PRO A 111 -9.95 -11.32 6.67
C PRO A 111 -8.95 -11.65 7.78
N LEU A 112 -7.67 -11.71 7.43
CA LEU A 112 -6.56 -11.83 8.38
C LEU A 112 -6.26 -10.49 9.06
N MET A 113 -6.46 -9.40 8.32
CA MET A 113 -6.21 -8.04 8.78
C MET A 113 -6.99 -7.03 7.92
N THR A 114 -7.49 -5.97 8.55
CA THR A 114 -8.04 -4.79 7.87
C THR A 114 -7.35 -3.54 8.39
N ILE A 115 -6.85 -2.71 7.48
CA ILE A 115 -6.22 -1.43 7.75
C ILE A 115 -7.07 -0.35 7.10
N ALA A 116 -7.53 0.64 7.87
CA ALA A 116 -8.33 1.74 7.34
C ALA A 116 -7.73 3.09 7.71
N TYR A 117 -7.57 3.94 6.70
CA TYR A 117 -7.07 5.31 6.83
C TYR A 117 -8.23 6.29 6.77
N HIS A 118 -8.52 6.95 7.89
CA HIS A 118 -9.62 7.92 7.98
C HIS A 118 -9.06 9.33 7.84
N TYR A 119 -9.56 10.07 6.86
CA TYR A 119 -9.06 11.41 6.53
C TYR A 119 -9.72 12.50 7.39
N LEU A 120 -9.00 13.62 7.59
CA LEU A 120 -9.53 14.82 8.23
C LEU A 120 -10.67 15.45 7.43
N ASP A 121 -10.58 15.38 6.10
CA ASP A 121 -11.64 15.82 5.19
C ASP A 121 -12.80 14.81 5.23
N ALA A 122 -13.93 15.24 5.80
CA ALA A 122 -15.14 14.43 5.89
C ALA A 122 -15.77 14.08 4.52
N GLY A 123 -15.40 14.80 3.46
CA GLY A 123 -15.82 14.49 2.09
C GLY A 123 -15.01 13.36 1.44
N LYS A 124 -13.87 12.98 2.01
CA LYS A 124 -13.01 11.92 1.47
C LYS A 124 -13.31 10.58 2.14
N PRO A 125 -13.70 9.53 1.38
CA PRO A 125 -13.90 8.21 1.95
C PRO A 125 -12.59 7.66 2.52
N ALA A 126 -12.71 6.76 3.50
CA ALA A 126 -11.55 6.06 4.03
C ALA A 126 -10.94 5.15 2.96
N ASP A 127 -9.61 5.07 2.93
CA ASP A 127 -8.93 4.02 2.17
C ASP A 127 -8.82 2.78 3.05
N VAL A 128 -9.36 1.66 2.57
CA VAL A 128 -9.43 0.39 3.29
C VAL A 128 -8.63 -0.65 2.54
N MET A 129 -7.64 -1.22 3.22
CA MET A 129 -6.88 -2.38 2.77
C MET A 129 -7.26 -3.59 3.61
N THR A 130 -7.78 -4.64 2.98
CA THR A 130 -8.12 -5.91 3.61
C THR A 130 -7.24 -7.02 3.08
N LEU A 131 -6.65 -7.80 3.98
CA LEU A 131 -5.72 -8.88 3.66
C LEU A 131 -6.40 -10.22 3.91
N TYR A 132 -6.40 -11.07 2.89
CA TYR A 132 -6.97 -12.42 2.94
C TYR A 132 -5.88 -13.47 2.78
N ALA A 133 -6.10 -14.66 3.34
CA ALA A 133 -5.21 -15.79 3.11
C ALA A 133 -5.10 -16.07 1.61
N GLY A 134 -3.88 -16.08 1.09
CA GLY A 134 -3.57 -16.36 -0.30
C GLY A 134 -2.91 -17.72 -0.47
N SER A 135 -2.06 -17.83 -1.49
CA SER A 135 -1.18 -18.99 -1.69
C SER A 135 -0.11 -19.09 -0.59
N THR A 136 0.72 -20.14 -0.63
CA THR A 136 1.76 -20.38 0.39
C THR A 136 2.64 -19.15 0.64
N ARG A 137 2.63 -18.66 1.89
CA ARG A 137 3.36 -17.46 2.36
C ARG A 137 2.91 -16.14 1.70
N ARG A 138 1.71 -16.10 1.13
CA ARG A 138 1.16 -14.92 0.46
C ARG A 138 -0.21 -14.55 1.01
N VAL A 139 -0.54 -13.27 0.91
CA VAL A 139 -1.87 -12.74 1.23
C VAL A 139 -2.39 -11.96 0.04
N ASN A 140 -3.66 -12.17 -0.30
CA ASN A 140 -4.34 -11.42 -1.33
C ASN A 140 -4.71 -10.05 -0.75
N VAL A 141 -4.48 -8.99 -1.52
CA VAL A 141 -4.68 -7.61 -1.07
C VAL A 141 -5.91 -7.03 -1.76
N ASP A 142 -6.93 -6.74 -0.96
CA ASP A 142 -8.13 -6.00 -1.37
C ASP A 142 -7.96 -4.53 -0.98
N ILE A 143 -8.00 -3.64 -1.97
CA ILE A 143 -8.04 -2.19 -1.76
C ILE A 143 -9.41 -1.67 -2.18
N ASN A 144 -10.19 -1.16 -1.22
CA ASN A 144 -11.50 -0.56 -1.46
C ASN A 144 -12.48 -1.46 -2.27
N GLY A 145 -12.41 -2.79 -2.07
CA GLY A 145 -13.25 -3.79 -2.74
C GLY A 145 -12.63 -4.36 -4.03
N VAL A 146 -11.37 -4.05 -4.33
CA VAL A 146 -10.68 -4.46 -5.56
C VAL A 146 -9.43 -5.27 -5.21
N ILE A 147 -9.41 -6.54 -5.63
CA ILE A 147 -8.27 -7.44 -5.48
C ILE A 147 -7.54 -7.53 -6.82
N GLU A 148 -6.32 -7.00 -6.88
CA GLU A 148 -5.46 -7.04 -8.07
C GLU A 148 -4.12 -7.72 -7.83
N PHE A 149 -3.64 -7.76 -6.58
CA PHE A 149 -2.29 -8.19 -6.26
C PHE A 149 -2.24 -8.98 -4.97
N ASP A 150 -1.14 -9.70 -4.79
CA ASP A 150 -0.75 -10.25 -3.51
C ASP A 150 0.51 -9.57 -2.94
N MET A 151 0.82 -9.93 -1.69
CA MET A 151 2.06 -9.58 -1.02
C MET A 151 2.51 -10.72 -0.10
N ARG A 152 3.70 -10.62 0.48
CA ARG A 152 4.22 -11.61 1.44
C ARG A 152 3.40 -11.59 2.73
N ALA A 153 3.07 -12.77 3.23
CA ALA A 153 2.32 -12.92 4.49
C ALA A 153 3.09 -12.41 5.73
N SER A 154 4.42 -12.31 5.65
CA SER A 154 5.26 -11.76 6.73
C SER A 154 4.88 -10.34 7.13
N PHE A 155 4.28 -9.56 6.23
CA PHE A 155 3.72 -8.25 6.56
C PHE A 155 2.66 -8.31 7.65
N VAL A 156 1.76 -9.31 7.58
CA VAL A 156 0.69 -9.49 8.58
C VAL A 156 1.31 -9.74 9.94
N ASP A 157 2.30 -10.64 10.01
CA ASP A 157 2.98 -10.98 11.26
C ASP A 157 3.74 -9.77 11.83
N ALA A 158 4.45 -9.02 10.97
CA ALA A 158 5.17 -7.81 11.36
C ALA A 158 4.22 -6.74 11.91
N VAL A 159 3.09 -6.48 11.24
CA VAL A 159 2.11 -5.47 11.69
C VAL A 159 1.40 -5.90 12.96
N LYS A 160 1.07 -7.19 13.13
CA LYS A 160 0.50 -7.72 14.39
C LYS A 160 1.43 -7.46 15.57
N LEU A 161 2.70 -7.85 15.42
CA LEU A 161 3.72 -7.63 16.45
C LEU A 161 3.93 -6.13 16.72
N ALA A 162 4.00 -5.32 15.67
CA ALA A 162 4.17 -3.88 15.81
C ALA A 162 2.99 -3.22 16.55
N CYS A 163 1.75 -3.66 16.31
CA CYS A 163 0.59 -3.19 17.06
C CYS A 163 0.72 -3.49 18.56
N GLU A 164 1.20 -4.68 18.93
CA GLU A 164 1.49 -5.02 20.33
C GLU A 164 2.58 -4.12 20.92
N HIS A 165 3.68 -3.94 20.19
CA HIS A 165 4.79 -3.08 20.59
C HIS A 165 4.39 -1.61 20.76
N THR A 166 3.45 -1.10 19.97
CA THR A 166 2.93 0.27 20.17
C THR A 166 2.23 0.47 21.51
N VAL A 167 1.67 -0.61 22.08
CA VAL A 167 0.99 -0.59 23.38
C VAL A 167 1.97 -0.82 24.53
N THR A 168 2.96 -1.70 24.34
CA THR A 168 3.98 -2.02 25.36
C THR A 168 5.13 -1.01 25.41
N GLY A 169 5.36 -0.26 24.33
CA GLY A 169 6.48 0.66 24.18
C GLY A 169 7.78 -0.01 23.72
N GLU A 170 7.70 -1.22 23.15
CA GLU A 170 8.85 -1.98 22.66
C GLU A 170 9.27 -1.53 21.25
N ALA A 171 10.49 -1.88 20.83
CA ALA A 171 11.02 -1.49 19.52
C ALA A 171 10.34 -2.26 18.37
N ILE A 172 10.06 -1.58 17.26
CA ILE A 172 9.42 -2.18 16.06
C ILE A 172 10.47 -2.47 15.00
N GLU A 173 10.42 -3.67 14.41
CA GLU A 173 11.20 -4.02 13.23
C GLU A 173 10.43 -3.65 11.96
N GLU A 174 11.05 -2.86 11.08
CA GLU A 174 10.41 -2.36 9.85
C GLU A 174 10.59 -3.31 8.65
N ASN A 175 11.47 -4.32 8.77
CA ASN A 175 11.78 -5.26 7.69
C ASN A 175 10.86 -6.49 7.75
N TRP A 176 10.28 -6.87 6.60
CA TRP A 176 9.37 -8.02 6.47
C TRP A 176 9.48 -8.70 5.10
#